data_AF-A0A1G1FC40-F1
#
_entry.id   AF-A0A1G1FC40-F1
#
_cell.length_a   1.000
_cell.length_b   1.000
_cell.length_c   1.000
_cell.angle_alpha   90.00
_cell.angle_beta   90.00
_cell.angle_gamma   90.00
#
_symmetry.space_group_name_H-M   'P 1'
#
loop_
_entity.id
_entity.type
_entity.pdbx_description
1 polymer ?
#
loop_
_entity_poly.entity_id
_entity_poly.type
_entity_poly.pdbx_seq_one_letter_code
_entity_poly.pdbx_strand_id
1 'polypeptide(L)'
;MKRLTSIIVALLFIMGVASIGITAETAGKAEDKCVKCHKKEKAMDKVIEKKKIKTTAELLKAVKEGPKAKLHAKLTDDDIKVAAKELKLAE
;
A
#
# COMPACT_ATOMS: atom_id res chain seq x y z
N MET A 1 -8.09 -35.77 -37.02
CA MET A 1 -8.54 -35.14 -35.75
C MET A 1 -7.51 -35.14 -34.61
N LYS A 2 -6.31 -35.74 -34.76
CA LYS A 2 -5.28 -35.78 -33.69
C LYS A 2 -4.11 -34.80 -33.86
N ARG A 3 -4.03 -34.13 -35.02
CA ARG A 3 -2.95 -33.18 -35.36
C ARG A 3 -3.38 -31.71 -35.18
N LEU A 4 -4.68 -31.42 -35.24
CA LEU A 4 -5.25 -30.08 -35.04
C LEU A 4 -5.29 -29.66 -33.56
N THR A 5 -5.52 -30.62 -32.65
CA THR A 5 -5.49 -30.39 -31.20
C THR A 5 -4.10 -30.06 -30.67
N SER A 6 -3.03 -30.50 -31.36
CA SER A 6 -1.65 -30.26 -30.91
C SER A 6 -1.14 -28.85 -31.25
N ILE A 7 -1.74 -28.17 -32.24
CA ILE A 7 -1.35 -26.82 -32.65
C ILE A 7 -2.04 -25.76 -31.77
N ILE A 8 -3.28 -26.03 -31.31
CA ILE A 8 -4.04 -25.13 -30.43
C ILE A 8 -3.41 -25.06 -29.03
N VAL A 9 -2.84 -26.16 -28.54
CA VAL A 9 -2.15 -26.20 -27.24
C VAL A 9 -0.80 -25.46 -27.28
N ALA A 10 -0.13 -25.41 -28.44
CA ALA A 10 1.12 -24.66 -28.60
C ALA A 10 0.93 -23.14 -28.74
N LEU A 11 -0.22 -22.69 -29.25
CA LEU A 11 -0.52 -21.26 -29.43
C LEU A 11 -1.03 -20.57 -28.15
N LEU A 12 -1.55 -21.32 -27.18
CA LEU A 12 -2.01 -20.79 -25.89
C LEU A 12 -0.89 -20.47 -24.90
N PHE A 13 0.38 -20.77 -25.23
CA PHE A 13 1.51 -20.59 -24.31
C PHE A 13 2.30 -19.28 -24.51
N ILE A 14 2.01 -18.50 -25.56
CA ILE A 14 2.85 -17.34 -25.97
C ILE A 14 2.28 -15.98 -25.50
N MET A 15 1.10 -15.96 -24.86
CA MET A 15 0.41 -14.70 -24.50
C MET A 15 0.12 -14.52 -22.99
N GLY A 16 0.93 -15.11 -22.11
CA GLY A 16 0.58 -15.21 -20.68
C GLY A 16 1.57 -14.63 -19.66
N VAL A 17 2.74 -14.10 -20.05
CA VAL A 17 3.77 -13.65 -19.09
C VAL A 17 4.30 -12.26 -19.43
N ALA A 18 3.39 -11.29 -19.52
CA ALA A 18 3.74 -9.88 -19.62
C ALA A 18 2.93 -9.05 -18.63
N SER A 19 2.89 -9.45 -17.35
CA SER A 19 2.46 -8.59 -16.22
C SER A 19 2.62 -9.29 -14.86
N ILE A 20 3.83 -9.77 -14.54
CA ILE A 20 4.22 -9.88 -13.12
C ILE A 20 4.97 -8.59 -12.78
N GLY A 21 4.21 -7.51 -12.76
CA GLY A 21 4.64 -6.26 -12.16
C GLY A 21 4.52 -6.40 -10.65
N ILE A 22 5.60 -6.07 -9.96
CA ILE A 22 5.66 -5.69 -8.53
C ILE A 22 5.30 -6.84 -7.59
N THR A 23 6.33 -7.60 -7.19
CA THR A 23 6.27 -8.35 -5.94
C THR A 23 5.97 -7.39 -4.80
N ALA A 24 4.87 -7.63 -4.11
CA ALA A 24 4.40 -6.91 -2.92
C ALA A 24 5.28 -7.18 -1.67
N GLU A 25 6.57 -7.40 -1.86
CA GLU A 25 7.49 -7.89 -0.82
C GLU A 25 8.26 -6.75 -0.12
N THR A 26 8.05 -5.50 -0.53
CA THR A 26 8.61 -4.32 0.17
C THR A 26 7.60 -3.53 1.00
N ALA A 27 6.33 -3.96 1.06
CA ALA A 27 5.27 -3.33 1.86
C ALA A 27 5.32 -3.66 3.37
N GLY A 28 6.28 -4.48 3.83
CA GLY A 28 6.25 -4.99 5.20
C GLY A 28 6.89 -4.10 6.27
N LYS A 29 7.48 -2.94 5.93
CA LYS A 29 8.39 -2.24 6.84
C LYS A 29 7.83 -0.97 7.48
N ALA A 30 6.97 -0.21 6.81
CA ALA A 30 6.30 0.93 7.48
C ALA A 30 4.97 0.50 8.13
N GLU A 31 4.33 -0.56 7.64
CA GLU A 31 3.18 -1.20 8.28
C GLU A 31 3.48 -1.43 9.76
N ASP A 32 4.66 -1.94 10.09
CA ASP A 32 5.06 -2.31 11.45
C ASP A 32 5.07 -1.13 12.44
N LYS A 33 5.39 0.10 12.01
CA LYS A 33 5.43 1.27 12.92
C LYS A 33 4.04 1.82 13.22
N CYS A 34 3.16 1.85 12.22
CA CYS A 34 1.81 2.37 12.37
C CYS A 34 0.87 1.34 13.04
N VAL A 35 0.93 0.07 12.63
CA VAL A 35 0.04 -1.00 13.13
C VAL A 35 0.28 -1.36 14.60
N LYS A 36 1.45 -1.02 15.16
CA LYS A 36 1.72 -1.19 16.61
C LYS A 36 0.70 -0.48 17.48
N CYS A 37 0.28 0.72 17.09
CA CYS A 37 -0.65 1.57 17.83
C CYS A 37 -2.03 1.69 17.16
N HIS A 38 -2.10 1.57 15.85
CA HIS A 38 -3.32 1.71 15.06
C HIS A 38 -3.95 0.36 14.74
N LYS A 39 -4.70 -0.18 15.72
CA LYS A 39 -5.39 -1.49 15.64
C LYS A 39 -6.91 -1.32 15.80
N LYS A 40 -7.67 -2.33 15.36
CA LYS A 40 -9.13 -2.44 15.55
C LYS A 40 -9.87 -1.17 15.09
N GLU A 41 -10.48 -0.42 16.00
CA GLU A 41 -11.23 0.81 15.71
C GLU A 41 -10.34 1.99 15.32
N LYS A 42 -9.03 1.88 15.58
CA LYS A 42 -8.01 2.87 15.20
C LYS A 42 -7.16 2.39 14.04
N ALA A 43 -7.53 1.30 13.36
CA ALA A 43 -6.81 0.80 12.19
C ALA A 43 -6.64 1.92 11.14
N MET A 44 -5.51 1.89 10.42
CA MET A 44 -5.13 3.02 9.57
C MET A 44 -6.15 3.29 8.48
N ASP A 45 -6.66 2.27 7.81
CA ASP A 45 -7.76 2.35 6.84
C ASP A 45 -8.96 3.16 7.39
N LYS A 46 -9.42 2.83 8.61
CA LYS A 46 -10.55 3.51 9.25
C LYS A 46 -10.24 4.96 9.59
N VAL A 47 -9.02 5.23 10.05
CA VAL A 47 -8.61 6.60 10.41
C VAL A 47 -8.50 7.47 9.16
N ILE A 48 -7.89 6.94 8.10
CA ILE A 48 -7.75 7.61 6.80
C ILE A 48 -9.12 7.91 6.21
N GLU A 49 -10.03 6.92 6.18
CA GLU A 49 -11.40 7.10 5.69
C GLU A 49 -12.17 8.15 6.52
N LYS A 50 -12.14 8.02 7.85
CA LYS A 50 -12.82 8.96 8.77
C LYS A 50 -12.30 10.38 8.64
N LYS A 51 -11.00 10.55 8.39
CA LYS A 51 -10.37 11.87 8.22
C LYS A 51 -10.38 12.36 6.78
N LYS A 52 -10.89 11.55 5.84
CA LYS A 52 -10.92 11.83 4.40
C LYS A 52 -9.56 12.21 3.84
N ILE A 53 -8.49 11.58 4.35
CA ILE A 53 -7.12 11.81 3.88
C ILE A 53 -6.97 11.13 2.52
N LYS A 54 -6.62 11.89 1.48
CA LYS A 54 -6.48 11.38 0.11
C LYS A 54 -5.04 11.44 -0.39
N THR A 55 -4.24 12.34 0.17
CA THR A 55 -2.85 12.55 -0.26
C THR A 55 -1.83 12.32 0.85
N THR A 56 -0.59 12.10 0.43
CA THR A 56 0.57 11.96 1.30
C THR A 56 0.80 13.26 2.09
N ALA A 57 0.62 14.41 1.45
CA ALA A 57 0.70 15.71 2.12
C ALA A 57 -0.35 15.86 3.23
N GLU A 58 -1.59 15.42 2.99
CA GLU A 58 -2.64 15.42 4.01
C GLU A 58 -2.31 14.48 5.17
N LEU A 59 -1.73 13.31 4.89
CA LEU A 59 -1.29 12.39 5.94
C LEU A 59 -0.16 13.01 6.78
N LEU A 60 0.85 13.59 6.14
CA LEU A 60 1.96 14.29 6.79
C LEU A 60 1.46 15.37 7.74
N LYS A 61 0.56 16.23 7.26
CA LYS A 61 -0.08 17.27 8.06
C LYS A 61 -0.87 16.67 9.23
N ALA A 62 -1.70 15.65 8.98
CA ALA A 62 -2.49 15.02 10.02
C ALA A 62 -1.64 14.37 11.13
N VAL A 63 -0.49 13.79 10.77
CA VAL A 63 0.43 13.14 11.72
C VAL A 63 1.24 14.16 12.51
N LYS A 64 1.76 15.21 11.86
CA LYS A 64 2.68 16.19 12.47
C LYS A 64 2.02 17.40 13.10
N GLU A 65 0.89 17.84 12.57
CA GLU A 65 0.18 19.04 13.03
C GLU A 65 -1.15 18.68 13.70
N GLY A 66 -1.52 17.40 13.71
CA GLY A 66 -2.75 16.94 14.35
C GLY A 66 -2.73 17.07 15.87
N PRO A 67 -3.91 16.94 16.52
CA PRO A 67 -4.04 17.06 17.98
C PRO A 67 -3.25 16.00 18.76
N LYS A 68 -2.81 14.94 18.09
CA LYS A 68 -1.99 13.85 18.65
C LYS A 68 -0.56 13.82 18.10
N ALA A 69 -0.09 14.91 17.50
CA ALA A 69 1.26 15.01 16.93
C ALA A 69 2.36 14.61 17.91
N LYS A 70 2.20 14.95 19.20
CA LYS A 70 3.16 14.58 20.25
C LYS A 70 3.35 13.05 20.37
N LEU A 71 2.35 12.25 20.02
CA LEU A 71 2.46 10.78 20.03
C LEU A 71 3.26 10.24 18.83
N HIS A 72 3.36 11.02 17.76
CA HIS A 72 4.09 10.70 16.54
C HIS A 72 5.42 11.44 16.43
N ALA A 73 5.88 12.11 17.51
CA ALA A 73 7.06 12.96 17.47
C ALA A 73 8.37 12.24 17.08
N LYS A 74 8.41 10.91 17.19
CA LYS A 74 9.56 10.08 16.79
C LYS A 74 9.48 9.57 15.34
N LEU A 75 8.38 9.84 14.63
CA LEU A 75 8.24 9.48 13.22
C LEU A 75 8.88 10.56 12.35
N THR A 76 9.69 10.12 11.41
CA THR A 76 10.28 11.00 10.39
C THR A 76 9.30 11.22 9.23
N ASP A 77 9.54 12.22 8.37
CA ASP A 77 8.76 12.39 7.14
C ASP A 77 8.85 11.16 6.24
N ASP A 78 10.02 10.51 6.20
CA ASP A 78 10.23 9.31 5.39
C ASP A 78 9.34 8.17 5.89
N ASP A 79 9.29 7.93 7.21
CA ASP A 79 8.39 6.93 7.80
C ASP A 79 6.92 7.17 7.38
N ILE A 80 6.48 8.43 7.39
CA ILE A 80 5.11 8.79 7.04
C ILE A 80 4.87 8.64 5.53
N LYS A 81 5.84 8.98 4.69
CA LYS A 81 5.77 8.79 3.23
C LYS A 81 5.74 7.33 2.84
N VAL A 82 6.51 6.47 3.51
CA VAL A 82 6.45 5.02 3.26
C VAL A 82 5.08 4.48 3.67
N ALA A 83 4.55 4.87 4.83
CA ALA A 83 3.19 4.52 5.22
C ALA A 83 2.13 5.04 4.22
N ALA A 84 2.28 6.25 3.69
CA ALA A 84 1.38 6.80 2.67
C ALA A 84 1.36 5.97 1.38
N LYS A 85 2.54 5.49 0.95
CA LYS A 85 2.68 4.59 -0.20
C LYS A 85 2.00 3.25 0.03
N GLU A 86 2.18 2.64 1.19
CA GLU A 86 1.51 1.38 1.57
C GLU A 86 -0.02 1.56 1.62
N LEU A 87 -0.49 2.73 2.08
CA LEU A 87 -1.90 3.11 2.08
C LEU A 87 -2.43 3.55 0.71
N LYS A 88 -1.59 3.53 -0.34
CA LYS A 88 -1.93 3.94 -1.72
C LYS A 88 -2.53 5.35 -1.81
N LEU A 89 -2.05 6.27 -0.97
CA LEU A 89 -2.42 7.68 -1.05
C LEU A 89 -1.75 8.33 -2.26
N ALA A 90 -2.41 9.34 -2.85
CA ALA A 90 -1.80 10.14 -3.90
C ALA A 90 -0.59 10.90 -3.33
N GLU A 91 0.44 11.15 -4.15
CA GLU A 91 1.61 11.93 -3.73
C GLU A 91 1.26 13.38 -3.34
#